data_AF-A0A7K2X8J9-F1
#
_entry.id   AF-A0A7K2X8J9-F1
#
_cell.length_a   1.000
_cell.length_b   1.000
_cell.length_c   1.000
_cell.angle_alpha   90.00
_cell.angle_beta   90.00
_cell.angle_gamma   90.00
#
_symmetry.space_group_name_H-M   'P 1'
#
loop_
_entity.id
_entity.type
_entity.pdbx_description
1 polymer ?
#
loop_
_entity_poly.entity_id
_entity_poly.type
_entity_poly.pdbx_seq_one_letter_code
_entity_poly.pdbx_strand_id
1 'polypeptide(L)'
;MRADHGPRGNVRIPAAGGNEPLAGARPEEFEEVFSAILDGDFGAVARLHQMLETASAWCREHGVRGSAAELNVLAGRLAELGEELHLVREGVGDEIRFRSHRVAAAALTSPAALAHGAAADPSAVTSAPAPPEPVRPLPRSR
;
A
#
# COMPACT_ATOMS: atom_id res chain seq x y z
N MET A 1 -17.73 32.49 -8.34
CA MET A 1 -17.08 31.23 -8.75
C MET A 1 -16.02 30.90 -7.71
N ARG A 2 -16.32 29.97 -6.79
CA ARG A 2 -15.37 29.43 -5.81
C ARG A 2 -14.98 28.04 -6.29
N ALA A 3 -13.69 27.81 -6.55
CA ALA A 3 -13.18 26.48 -6.81
C ALA A 3 -13.06 25.75 -5.47
N ASP A 4 -13.85 24.69 -5.34
CA ASP A 4 -13.82 23.74 -4.25
C ASP A 4 -12.57 22.85 -4.43
N HIS A 5 -11.60 23.01 -3.55
CA HIS A 5 -10.48 22.09 -3.41
C HIS A 5 -10.66 21.36 -2.09
N GLY A 6 -11.52 20.34 -2.12
CA GLY A 6 -11.61 19.37 -1.04
C GLY A 6 -10.24 18.75 -0.77
N PRO A 7 -9.78 18.70 0.49
CA PRO A 7 -8.54 18.01 0.80
C PRO A 7 -8.75 16.52 0.60
N ARG A 8 -7.86 15.93 -0.21
CA ARG A 8 -7.65 14.49 -0.39
C ARG A 8 -7.76 13.78 0.96
N GLY A 9 -8.42 12.63 0.95
CA GLY A 9 -8.61 11.78 2.12
C GLY A 9 -7.28 11.47 2.79
N ASN A 10 -6.98 12.23 3.84
CA ASN A 10 -5.97 11.82 4.80
C ASN A 10 -6.61 10.69 5.60
N VAL A 11 -6.19 9.46 5.32
CA VAL A 11 -6.41 8.35 6.23
C VAL A 11 -5.69 8.71 7.52
N ARG A 12 -6.42 9.34 8.45
CA ARG A 12 -5.97 9.54 9.82
C ARG A 12 -6.00 8.16 10.46
N ILE A 13 -4.88 7.45 10.40
CA ILE A 13 -4.69 6.27 11.24
C ILE A 13 -4.59 6.80 12.68
N PRO A 14 -5.53 6.43 13.58
CA PRO A 14 -5.50 6.90 14.96
C PRO A 14 -4.22 6.39 15.63
N ALA A 15 -3.55 7.27 16.40
CA ALA A 15 -2.33 6.94 17.16
C ALA A 15 -2.58 5.99 18.36
N ALA A 16 -3.71 5.28 18.36
CA ALA A 16 -4.09 4.25 19.31
C ALA A 16 -5.13 3.34 18.63
N GLY A 17 -4.77 2.11 18.24
CA GLY A 17 -5.75 1.20 17.66
C GLY A 17 -5.20 -0.04 16.96
N GLY A 18 -4.42 -0.84 17.67
CA GLY A 18 -4.22 -2.27 17.36
C GLY A 18 -3.63 -2.64 15.99
N ASN A 19 -3.51 -3.96 15.78
CA ASN A 19 -3.12 -4.55 14.49
C ASN A 19 -4.36 -4.81 13.59
N GLU A 20 -5.53 -4.28 13.95
CA GLU A 20 -6.78 -4.47 13.22
C GLU A 20 -6.74 -3.92 11.79
N PRO A 21 -6.13 -2.75 11.52
CA PRO A 21 -5.96 -2.26 10.16
C PRO A 21 -5.12 -3.22 9.31
N LEU A 22 -4.08 -3.82 9.89
CA LEU A 22 -3.22 -4.78 9.20
C LEU A 22 -3.96 -6.08 8.91
N ALA A 23 -4.77 -6.57 9.86
CA ALA A 23 -5.56 -7.79 9.69
C ALA A 23 -6.65 -7.67 8.61
N GLY A 24 -7.17 -6.47 8.37
CA GLY A 24 -8.16 -6.19 7.33
C GLY A 24 -7.58 -5.71 5.99
N ALA A 25 -6.26 -5.49 5.90
CA ALA A 25 -5.63 -4.91 4.72
C ALA A 25 -5.71 -5.85 3.51
N ARG A 26 -6.04 -5.30 2.34
CA ARG A 26 -5.91 -6.03 1.08
C ARG A 26 -4.44 -6.20 0.71
N PRO A 27 -4.07 -7.18 -0.13
CA PRO A 27 -2.69 -7.34 -0.58
C PRO A 27 -2.07 -6.08 -1.17
N GLU A 28 -2.86 -5.26 -1.87
CA GLU A 28 -2.40 -4.02 -2.50
C GLU A 28 -2.22 -2.87 -1.50
N GLU A 29 -2.90 -2.92 -0.35
CA GLU A 29 -2.89 -1.89 0.70
C GLU A 29 -1.88 -2.25 1.82
N PHE A 30 -1.44 -3.51 1.87
CA PHE A 30 -0.65 -4.05 2.97
C PHE A 30 0.66 -3.28 3.22
N GLU A 31 1.44 -2.99 2.17
CA GLU A 31 2.74 -2.29 2.33
C GLU A 31 2.57 -0.91 2.96
N GLU A 32 1.54 -0.17 2.53
CA GLU A 32 1.23 1.17 3.05
C GLU A 32 0.77 1.10 4.52
N VAL A 33 -0.16 0.20 4.83
CA VAL A 33 -0.69 0.02 6.19
C VAL A 33 0.41 -0.45 7.14
N PHE A 34 1.22 -1.42 6.72
CA PHE A 34 2.35 -1.94 7.49
C PHE A 34 3.40 -0.85 7.77
N SER A 35 3.77 -0.08 6.75
CA SER A 35 4.73 1.03 6.89
C SER A 35 4.21 2.10 7.84
N ALA A 36 2.93 2.45 7.76
CA ALA A 36 2.35 3.47 8.62
C ALA A 36 2.26 3.05 10.09
N ILE A 37 1.97 1.77 10.36
CA ILE A 37 1.99 1.20 11.73
C ILE A 37 3.42 1.25 12.27
N LEU A 38 4.39 0.74 11.50
CA LEU A 38 5.79 0.75 11.93
C LEU A 38 6.32 2.17 12.15
N ASP A 39 6.01 3.14 11.28
CA ASP A 39 6.38 4.56 11.45
C ASP A 39 5.84 5.13 12.78
N GLY A 40 4.62 4.76 13.17
CA GLY A 40 4.05 5.08 14.48
C GLY A 40 4.85 4.47 15.65
N ASP A 41 5.18 3.19 15.53
CA ASP A 41 5.92 2.44 16.55
C ASP A 41 7.38 2.90 16.67
N PHE A 42 8.07 3.22 15.56
CA PHE A 42 9.38 3.88 15.60
C PHE A 42 9.32 5.18 16.40
N GLY A 43 8.30 5.99 16.14
CA GLY A 43 8.08 7.21 16.89
C GLY A 43 7.92 6.94 18.39
N ALA A 44 7.20 5.89 18.76
CA ALA A 44 7.03 5.49 20.15
C ALA A 44 8.34 5.00 20.80
N VAL A 45 9.07 4.11 20.12
CA VAL A 45 10.36 3.57 20.57
C VAL A 45 11.40 4.68 20.72
N ALA A 46 11.51 5.58 19.73
CA ALA A 46 12.44 6.71 19.77
C ALA A 46 12.11 7.68 20.92
N ARG A 47 10.83 7.96 21.17
CA ARG A 47 10.41 8.79 22.32
C ARG A 47 10.74 8.11 23.64
N LEU A 48 10.54 6.80 23.75
CA LEU A 48 10.86 6.04 24.95
C LEU A 48 12.37 5.99 25.20
N HIS A 49 13.18 5.75 24.16
CA HIS A 49 14.64 5.85 24.20
C HIS A 49 15.09 7.20 24.77
N GLN A 50 14.60 8.29 24.19
CA GLN A 50 14.95 9.65 24.62
C GLN A 50 14.54 9.91 26.09
N MET A 51 13.38 9.41 26.50
CA MET A 51 12.92 9.53 27.88
C MET A 51 13.87 8.80 28.85
N LEU A 52 14.31 7.59 28.52
CA LEU A 52 15.23 6.81 29.37
C LEU A 52 16.62 7.44 29.44
N GLU A 53 17.15 7.95 28.32
CA GLU A 53 18.42 8.71 28.30
C GLU A 53 18.34 9.95 29.20
N THR A 54 17.22 10.68 29.12
CA THR A 54 16.98 11.87 29.94
C THR A 54 16.92 11.51 31.42
N ALA A 55 16.22 10.43 31.78
CA ALA A 55 16.14 9.94 33.15
C ALA A 55 17.50 9.44 33.67
N SER A 56 18.27 8.73 32.83
CA SER A 56 19.63 8.29 33.14
C SER A 56 20.55 9.47 33.45
N ALA A 57 20.52 10.52 32.62
CA ALA A 57 21.27 11.75 32.85
C ALA A 57 20.90 12.40 34.19
N TRP A 58 19.60 12.56 34.45
CA TRP A 58 19.11 13.09 35.72
C TRP A 58 19.60 12.26 36.93
N CYS A 59 19.54 10.93 36.85
CA CYS A 59 20.04 10.05 37.91
C CYS A 59 21.56 10.22 38.15
N ARG A 60 22.36 10.43 37.10
CA ARG A 60 23.80 10.70 37.24
C ARG A 60 24.05 12.01 37.98
N GLU A 61 23.33 13.06 37.62
CA GLU A 61 23.42 14.38 38.25
C GLU A 61 23.02 14.34 39.74
N HIS A 62 22.04 13.50 40.10
CA HIS A 62 21.50 13.42 41.46
C HIS A 62 22.09 12.27 42.30
N GLY A 63 23.15 11.61 41.81
CA GLY A 63 23.89 10.59 42.57
C GLY A 63 23.24 9.21 42.65
N VAL A 64 22.15 8.96 41.91
CA VAL A 64 21.44 7.67 41.86
C VAL A 64 22.08 6.74 40.81
N ARG A 65 23.34 6.35 41.06
CA ARG A 65 24.19 5.70 40.04
C ARG A 65 23.70 4.33 39.56
N GLY A 66 23.09 3.53 40.43
CA GLY A 66 22.54 2.22 40.06
C GLY A 66 21.42 2.34 39.03
N SER A 67 20.43 3.18 39.33
CA SER A 67 19.32 3.45 38.40
C SER A 67 19.78 4.10 37.10
N ALA A 68 20.79 4.97 37.13
CA ALA A 68 21.35 5.54 35.91
C ALA A 68 21.90 4.46 34.96
N ALA A 69 22.65 3.49 35.50
CA ALA A 69 23.21 2.39 34.70
C ALA A 69 22.10 1.50 34.12
N GLU A 70 21.09 1.15 34.90
CA GLU A 70 19.95 0.35 34.44
C GLU A 70 19.17 1.05 33.32
N LEU A 71 18.86 2.34 33.50
CA LEU A 71 18.15 3.15 32.50
C LEU A 71 18.96 3.27 31.20
N ASN A 72 20.28 3.44 31.29
CA ASN A 72 21.18 3.50 30.13
C ASN A 72 21.22 2.16 29.37
N VAL A 73 21.20 1.03 30.09
CA VAL A 73 21.13 -0.30 29.45
C VAL A 73 19.81 -0.48 28.71
N LEU A 74 18.70 -0.06 29.32
CA LEU A 74 17.38 -0.12 28.67
C LEU A 74 17.29 0.81 27.46
N ALA A 75 17.86 2.02 27.53
CA ALA A 75 17.98 2.91 26.40
C ALA A 75 18.75 2.24 25.25
N GLY A 76 19.93 1.67 25.52
CA GLY A 76 20.70 0.94 24.50
C GLY A 76 19.89 -0.15 23.79
N ARG A 77 19.12 -0.95 24.53
CA ARG A 77 18.25 -1.99 23.94
C ARG A 77 17.12 -1.41 23.08
N LEU A 78 16.58 -0.24 23.43
CA LEU A 78 15.58 0.42 22.58
C LEU A 78 16.19 1.00 21.31
N ALA A 79 17.44 1.45 21.34
CA ALA A 79 18.15 1.87 20.15
C ALA A 79 18.35 0.69 19.20
N GLU A 80 18.84 -0.45 19.70
CA GLU A 80 18.98 -1.70 18.93
C GLU A 80 17.64 -2.16 18.34
N LEU A 81 16.57 -2.18 19.14
CA LEU A 81 15.23 -2.52 18.66
C LEU A 81 14.73 -1.55 17.58
N GLY A 82 15.03 -0.26 17.73
CA GLY A 82 14.73 0.75 16.73
C GLY A 82 15.43 0.48 15.40
N GLU A 83 16.67 0.01 15.40
CA GLU A 83 17.38 -0.41 14.20
C GLU A 83 16.79 -1.68 13.60
N GLU A 84 16.49 -2.70 14.41
CA GLU A 84 15.88 -3.95 13.95
C GLU A 84 14.52 -3.72 13.27
N LEU A 85 13.66 -2.90 13.87
CA LEU A 85 12.38 -2.54 13.27
C LEU A 85 12.60 -1.88 11.91
N HIS A 86 13.64 -1.04 11.76
CA HIS A 86 13.94 -0.33 10.52
C HIS A 86 14.27 -1.31 9.40
N LEU A 87 15.12 -2.28 9.70
CA LEU A 87 15.46 -3.36 8.78
C LEU A 87 14.24 -4.21 8.41
N VAL A 88 13.32 -4.46 9.34
CA VAL A 88 12.07 -5.18 9.06
C VAL A 88 11.19 -4.39 8.07
N ARG A 89 11.06 -3.07 8.25
CA ARG A 89 10.31 -2.20 7.33
C ARG A 89 10.87 -2.26 5.92
N GLU A 90 12.19 -2.14 5.78
CA GLU A 90 12.87 -2.20 4.48
C GLU A 90 12.73 -3.59 3.84
N GLY A 91 13.00 -4.65 4.61
CA GLY A 91 12.97 -6.02 4.10
C GLY A 91 11.58 -6.47 3.62
N VAL A 92 10.53 -6.12 4.36
CA VAL A 92 9.15 -6.47 3.95
C VAL A 92 8.71 -5.66 2.74
N GLY A 93 9.02 -4.36 2.69
CA GLY A 93 8.69 -3.50 1.54
C GLY A 93 9.37 -3.98 0.25
N ASP A 94 10.65 -4.36 0.33
CA ASP A 94 11.39 -4.85 -0.83
C ASP A 94 10.88 -6.20 -1.34
N GLU A 95 10.54 -7.13 -0.44
CA GLU A 95 9.98 -8.44 -0.81
C GLU A 95 8.62 -8.29 -1.51
N ILE A 96 7.75 -7.41 -1.00
CA ILE A 96 6.44 -7.15 -1.61
C ILE A 96 6.61 -6.54 -3.00
N ARG A 97 7.45 -5.50 -3.12
CA ARG A 97 7.73 -4.83 -4.39
C ARG A 97 8.30 -5.81 -5.42
N PHE A 98 9.24 -6.65 -5.00
CA PHE A 98 9.85 -7.68 -5.85
C PHE A 98 8.81 -8.66 -6.40
N ARG A 99 7.93 -9.19 -5.53
CA ARG A 99 6.86 -10.11 -5.96
C ARG A 99 5.87 -9.45 -6.91
N SER A 100 5.45 -8.22 -6.62
CA SER A 100 4.52 -7.45 -7.45
C SER A 100 5.08 -7.23 -8.85
N HIS A 101 6.35 -6.83 -8.96
CA HIS A 101 7.01 -6.69 -10.26
C HIS A 101 7.09 -8.01 -11.03
N ARG A 102 7.39 -9.13 -10.34
CA ARG A 102 7.45 -10.44 -10.99
C ARG A 102 6.09 -10.88 -11.55
N VAL A 103 5.01 -10.65 -10.81
CA VAL A 103 3.64 -10.95 -11.27
C VAL A 103 3.27 -10.06 -12.46
N ALA A 104 3.55 -8.76 -12.41
CA ALA A 104 3.31 -7.85 -13.52
C ALA A 104 4.09 -8.26 -14.79
N ALA A 105 5.37 -8.62 -14.65
CA ALA A 105 6.19 -9.08 -15.77
C ALA A 105 5.68 -10.40 -16.39
N ALA A 106 5.19 -11.33 -15.57
CA ALA A 106 4.57 -12.57 -16.05
C ALA A 106 3.25 -12.32 -16.81
N ALA A 107 2.47 -11.31 -16.40
CA ALA A 107 1.26 -10.90 -17.11
C ALA A 107 1.58 -10.29 -18.49
N LEU A 108 2.66 -9.51 -18.60
CA LEU A 108 3.11 -8.93 -19.87
C LEU A 108 3.66 -9.96 -20.86
N THR A 109 4.20 -11.07 -20.36
CA THR A 109 4.76 -12.15 -21.19
C THR A 109 3.74 -13.24 -21.54
N SER A 110 2.52 -13.17 -21.00
CA SER A 110 1.44 -14.10 -21.34
C SER A 110 0.83 -13.81 -22.73
N PRO A 111 0.79 -14.78 -23.67
CA PRO A 111 0.34 -14.57 -25.06
C PRO A 111 -1.14 -14.21 -25.25
N ALA A 112 -1.95 -14.15 -24.19
CA ALA A 112 -3.38 -13.87 -24.29
C ALA A 112 -3.68 -12.42 -24.72
N ALA A 113 -2.76 -11.47 -24.51
CA ALA A 113 -2.93 -10.07 -24.92
C ALA A 113 -2.60 -9.80 -26.40
N LEU A 114 -1.98 -10.75 -27.11
CA LEU A 114 -1.58 -10.59 -28.51
C LEU A 114 -2.63 -11.09 -29.54
N ALA A 115 -3.73 -11.69 -29.08
CA ALA A 115 -4.76 -12.26 -29.94
C ALA A 115 -5.83 -11.27 -30.44
N HIS A 116 -5.77 -9.99 -30.07
CA HIS A 116 -6.74 -8.96 -30.54
C HIS A 116 -6.17 -7.95 -31.54
N GLY A 117 -4.92 -8.12 -31.98
CA GLY A 117 -4.21 -7.11 -32.80
C GLY A 117 -3.89 -7.51 -34.25
N ALA A 118 -4.32 -8.66 -34.75
CA ALA A 118 -3.98 -9.13 -36.09
C ALA A 118 -5.21 -9.58 -36.89
N ALA A 119 -6.10 -8.64 -37.19
CA ALA A 119 -7.07 -8.77 -38.29
C ALA A 119 -7.35 -7.38 -38.86
N ALA A 120 -6.33 -6.78 -39.48
CA ALA A 120 -6.50 -5.69 -40.42
C ALA A 120 -5.90 -6.15 -41.75
N ASP A 121 -6.76 -6.59 -42.65
CA ASP A 121 -6.44 -6.67 -44.08
C ASP A 121 -7.51 -5.85 -44.82
N PRO A 122 -7.15 -4.74 -45.49
CA PRO A 122 -8.09 -3.93 -46.25
C PRO A 122 -8.06 -4.40 -47.70
N SER A 123 -9.06 -5.19 -48.12
CA SER A 123 -9.28 -5.43 -49.54
C SER A 123 -10.69 -5.05 -49.93
N ALA A 124 -10.81 -3.80 -50.38
CA ALA A 124 -11.96 -3.29 -51.08
C ALA A 124 -12.11 -4.00 -52.43
N VAL A 125 -13.26 -4.67 -52.65
CA VAL A 125 -13.79 -4.91 -54.00
C VAL A 125 -15.29 -4.63 -53.98
N THR A 126 -15.67 -3.72 -54.86
CA THR A 126 -17.03 -3.25 -55.15
C THR A 126 -17.96 -4.38 -55.61
N SER A 127 -19.22 -4.38 -55.14
CA SER A 127 -20.46 -4.43 -55.98
C SER A 127 -21.72 -4.70 -55.13
N ALA A 128 -22.72 -3.84 -55.32
CA ALA A 128 -24.10 -3.90 -54.80
C ALA A 128 -24.93 -4.98 -55.57
N PRO A 129 -26.21 -5.34 -55.24
CA PRO A 129 -27.30 -4.49 -54.73
C PRO A 129 -28.23 -5.09 -53.64
N ALA A 130 -29.17 -4.24 -53.21
CA ALA A 130 -30.04 -4.27 -52.04
C ALA A 130 -31.00 -5.47 -51.85
N PRO A 131 -31.41 -5.77 -50.60
CA PRO A 131 -32.53 -6.68 -50.33
C PRO A 131 -33.89 -5.95 -50.42
N PRO A 132 -34.95 -6.63 -50.91
CA PRO A 132 -36.30 -6.06 -51.00
C PRO A 132 -37.03 -6.05 -49.65
N GLU A 133 -37.82 -5.01 -49.39
CA GLU A 133 -38.72 -4.92 -48.24
C GLU A 133 -39.88 -5.95 -48.34
N PRO A 134 -40.22 -6.66 -47.26
CA PRO A 134 -41.45 -7.42 -47.21
C PRO A 134 -42.64 -6.54 -46.83
N VAL A 135 -43.52 -6.39 -47.82
CA VAL A 135 -44.85 -5.79 -47.77
C VAL A 135 -45.74 -6.50 -46.73
N ARG A 136 -46.39 -5.68 -45.88
CA ARG A 136 -47.43 -6.04 -44.91
C ARG A 136 -48.62 -6.73 -45.61
N PRO A 137 -49.18 -7.80 -45.02
CA PRO A 137 -50.60 -8.12 -45.17
C PRO A 137 -51.33 -8.13 -43.81
N LEU A 138 -52.30 -7.24 -43.64
CA LEU A 138 -53.53 -7.49 -42.85
C LEU A 138 -54.62 -7.98 -43.85
N PRO A 139 -55.82 -8.45 -43.44
CA PRO A 139 -56.29 -9.07 -42.19
C PRO A 139 -57.06 -10.39 -42.45
N ARG A 140 -57.46 -11.14 -41.40
CA ARG A 140 -58.88 -11.53 -41.14
C ARG A 140 -59.04 -12.60 -40.04
N SER A 141 -59.88 -12.22 -39.07
CA SER A 141 -60.99 -12.93 -38.43
C SER A 141 -60.87 -14.40 -38.02
N ARG A 142 -61.10 -14.63 -36.72
CA ARG A 142 -62.27 -15.39 -36.24
C ARG A 142 -62.77 -14.83 -34.91
#